data_AF-A0A1G1G8Y8-F1
#
_entry.id   AF-A0A1G1G8Y8-F1
#
_cell.length_a   1.000
_cell.length_b   1.000
_cell.length_c   1.000
_cell.angle_alpha   90.00
_cell.angle_beta   90.00
_cell.angle_gamma   90.00
#
_symmetry.space_group_name_H-M   'P 1'
#
loop_
_entity.id
_entity.type
_entity.pdbx_description
1 polymer ?
#
loop_
_entity_poly.entity_id
_entity_poly.type
_entity_poly.pdbx_seq_one_letter_code
_entity_poly.pdbx_strand_id
1 'polypeptide(L)'
;MAAAPDEPQKLELKREPIVVTSAHMKADKLGERVVFSGEVTLKKEAMTLNSDSVTVFYDAGTKAIREIEALGNVIVRKEGRIALASRALYYSKEEKIVLTGDARIIENDNQLGGERITLFIRDDRSIVEGGNVLFYQDKQDKKPEKRRGR
;
A
#
# COMPACT_ATOMS: atom_id res chain seq x y z
N MET A 1 -14.26 -47.76 10.91
CA MET A 1 -13.66 -47.05 12.07
C MET A 1 -12.16 -47.31 12.02
N ALA A 2 -11.36 -46.28 12.31
CA ALA A 2 -9.89 -46.21 12.28
C ALA A 2 -9.22 -45.82 10.93
N ALA A 3 -9.11 -44.49 10.80
CA ALA A 3 -7.92 -43.71 10.42
C ALA A 3 -7.18 -44.03 9.10
N ALA A 4 -7.50 -43.25 8.06
CA ALA A 4 -6.51 -42.89 7.05
C ALA A 4 -5.41 -42.02 7.72
N PRO A 5 -4.13 -42.20 7.36
CA PRO A 5 -3.01 -41.52 8.00
C PRO A 5 -3.00 -40.03 7.65
N ASP A 6 -2.70 -39.21 8.66
CA ASP A 6 -2.31 -37.80 8.56
C ASP A 6 -1.40 -37.56 7.35
N GLU A 7 -1.96 -36.97 6.28
CA GLU A 7 -1.16 -36.26 5.30
C GLU A 7 -0.49 -35.08 6.01
N PRO A 8 0.84 -34.89 5.88
CA PRO A 8 1.50 -33.76 6.49
C PRO A 8 0.92 -32.49 5.88
N GLN A 9 0.23 -31.70 6.71
CA GLN A 9 -0.18 -30.35 6.39
C GLN A 9 1.06 -29.58 5.95
N LYS A 10 1.25 -29.47 4.64
CA LYS A 10 2.17 -28.54 4.02
C LYS A 10 1.75 -27.19 4.58
N LEU A 11 2.57 -26.62 5.47
CA LEU A 11 2.44 -25.23 5.87
C LEU A 11 2.60 -24.40 4.59
N GLU A 12 1.51 -24.20 3.87
CA GLU A 12 1.31 -23.09 2.97
C GLU A 12 1.47 -21.86 3.84
N LEU A 13 2.71 -21.37 3.91
CA LEU A 13 2.93 -19.96 4.12
C LEU A 13 2.01 -19.28 3.10
N LYS A 14 0.90 -18.70 3.57
CA LYS A 14 -0.01 -17.82 2.83
C LYS A 14 0.75 -16.57 2.37
N ARG A 15 1.80 -16.77 1.58
CA ARG A 15 2.58 -15.73 0.93
C ARG A 15 1.89 -15.48 -0.37
N GLU A 16 0.95 -14.58 -0.31
CA GLU A 16 0.23 -14.13 -1.49
C GLU A 16 1.22 -13.61 -2.53
N PRO A 17 1.05 -13.98 -3.81
CA PRO A 17 1.97 -13.57 -4.84
C PRO A 17 1.87 -12.05 -5.05
N ILE A 18 3.03 -11.40 -5.11
CA ILE A 18 3.13 -10.01 -5.57
C ILE A 18 3.40 -10.07 -7.06
N VAL A 19 2.45 -9.59 -7.86
CA VAL A 19 2.57 -9.52 -9.32
C VAL A 19 2.99 -8.11 -9.69
N VAL A 20 4.12 -7.96 -10.38
CA VAL A 20 4.61 -6.68 -10.89
C VAL A 20 4.59 -6.72 -12.42
N THR A 21 3.91 -5.77 -13.04
CA THR A 21 3.81 -5.61 -14.49
C THR A 21 4.41 -4.27 -14.88
N SER A 22 5.29 -4.25 -15.90
CA SER A 22 5.93 -3.03 -16.40
C SER A 22 6.29 -3.18 -17.88
N ALA A 23 6.58 -2.06 -18.56
CA ALA A 23 7.09 -2.08 -19.93
C ALA A 23 8.53 -2.60 -20.02
N HIS A 24 9.37 -2.22 -19.05
CA HIS A 24 10.76 -2.63 -18.99
C HIS A 24 11.09 -3.23 -17.62
N MET A 25 11.95 -4.25 -17.65
CA MET A 25 12.50 -4.90 -16.47
C MET A 25 14.00 -5.04 -16.64
N LYS A 26 14.75 -4.60 -15.62
CA LYS A 26 16.20 -4.67 -15.57
C LYS A 26 16.63 -5.26 -14.23
N ALA A 27 17.20 -6.46 -14.27
CA ALA A 27 17.90 -7.01 -13.11
C ALA A 27 19.31 -6.38 -13.05
N ASP A 28 19.65 -5.77 -11.92
CA ASP A 28 20.92 -5.08 -11.69
C ASP A 28 21.71 -5.83 -10.59
N LYS A 29 23.05 -5.78 -10.64
CA LYS A 29 23.98 -6.49 -9.74
C LYS A 29 23.61 -7.96 -9.47
N LEU A 30 23.79 -8.85 -10.46
CA LEU A 30 23.66 -10.32 -10.29
C LEU A 30 22.38 -10.80 -9.54
N GLY A 31 21.29 -10.02 -9.59
CA GLY A 31 20.01 -10.35 -8.93
C GLY A 31 19.83 -9.79 -7.52
N GLU A 32 20.68 -8.87 -7.05
CA GLU A 32 20.49 -8.16 -5.77
C GLU A 32 19.31 -7.16 -5.83
N ARG A 33 19.04 -6.58 -7.00
CA ARG A 33 17.88 -5.69 -7.20
C ARG A 33 17.31 -5.80 -8.61
N VAL A 34 16.01 -5.58 -8.74
CA VAL A 34 15.31 -5.56 -10.03
C VAL A 34 14.57 -4.23 -10.16
N VAL A 35 14.84 -3.51 -11.24
CA VAL A 35 14.24 -2.24 -11.58
C VAL A 35 13.21 -2.45 -12.68
N PHE A 36 11.99 -2.03 -12.42
CA PHE A 36 10.85 -2.03 -13.32
C PHE A 36 10.58 -0.57 -13.69
N SER A 37 10.39 -0.28 -14.98
CA SER A 37 10.13 1.08 -15.45
C SER A 37 9.17 1.10 -16.63
N GLY A 38 8.48 2.23 -16.80
CA GLY A 38 7.47 2.42 -17.84
C GLY A 38 6.14 1.82 -17.42
N GLU A 39 5.33 2.63 -16.73
CA GLU A 39 3.99 2.29 -16.22
C GLU A 39 3.97 0.98 -15.42
N VAL A 40 4.49 1.03 -14.21
CA VAL A 40 4.57 -0.14 -13.34
C VAL A 40 3.28 -0.29 -12.54
N THR A 41 2.67 -1.46 -12.63
CA THR A 41 1.53 -1.87 -11.81
C THR A 41 1.93 -3.05 -10.94
N LEU A 42 1.88 -2.89 -9.62
CA LEU A 42 2.09 -3.93 -8.63
C LEU A 42 0.74 -4.31 -8.01
N LYS A 43 0.41 -5.60 -7.99
CA LYS A 43 -0.81 -6.14 -7.36
C LYS A 43 -0.43 -7.14 -6.27
N LYS A 44 -1.03 -6.97 -5.09
CA LYS A 44 -0.91 -7.87 -3.93
C LYS A 44 -2.27 -7.96 -3.25
N GLU A 45 -2.89 -9.14 -3.21
CA GLU A 45 -4.24 -9.34 -2.66
C GLU A 45 -5.27 -8.35 -3.27
N ALA A 46 -5.89 -7.50 -2.45
CA ALA A 46 -6.81 -6.43 -2.84
C ALA A 46 -6.10 -5.07 -3.02
N MET A 47 -4.77 -5.01 -2.91
CA MET A 47 -3.96 -3.80 -3.06
C MET A 47 -3.36 -3.70 -4.46
N THR A 48 -3.51 -2.53 -5.09
CA THR A 48 -2.86 -2.19 -6.37
C THR A 48 -2.03 -0.93 -6.21
N LEU A 49 -0.74 -0.99 -6.53
CA LEU A 49 0.18 0.15 -6.57
C LEU A 49 0.52 0.45 -8.04
N ASN A 50 0.41 1.71 -8.43
CA ASN A 50 0.83 2.20 -9.74
C ASN A 50 1.95 3.21 -9.53
N SER A 51 2.94 3.22 -10.42
CA SER A 51 4.06 4.18 -10.37
C SER A 51 4.83 4.20 -11.69
N ASP A 52 5.63 5.23 -11.93
CA ASP A 52 6.48 5.32 -13.13
C ASP A 52 7.61 4.30 -13.12
N SER A 53 8.17 4.01 -11.93
CA SER A 53 9.23 3.03 -11.74
C SER A 53 9.15 2.36 -10.37
N VAL A 54 9.54 1.08 -10.31
CA VAL A 54 9.64 0.30 -9.07
C VAL A 54 10.99 -0.39 -9.01
N THR A 55 11.69 -0.29 -7.90
CA THR A 55 12.91 -1.05 -7.62
C THR A 55 12.65 -2.02 -6.48
N VAL A 56 12.79 -3.31 -6.75
CA VAL A 56 12.71 -4.36 -5.75
C VAL A 56 14.14 -4.72 -5.32
N PHE A 57 14.42 -4.60 -4.03
CA PHE A 57 15.68 -5.00 -3.42
C PHE A 57 15.51 -6.36 -2.75
N TYR A 58 16.42 -7.28 -3.08
CA TYR A 58 16.48 -8.60 -2.49
C TYR A 58 17.60 -8.67 -1.45
N ASP A 59 17.39 -9.51 -0.44
CA ASP A 59 18.42 -9.81 0.53
C ASP A 59 19.44 -10.80 -0.05
N ALA A 60 20.72 -10.46 0.03
CA ALA A 60 21.81 -11.24 -0.59
C ALA A 60 21.93 -12.66 -0.01
N GLY A 61 21.50 -12.90 1.23
CA GLY A 61 21.56 -14.22 1.86
C GLY A 61 20.32 -15.07 1.61
N THR A 62 19.14 -14.49 1.76
CA THR A 62 17.88 -15.25 1.74
C THR A 62 17.13 -15.20 0.42
N LYS A 63 17.56 -14.35 -0.53
CA LYS A 63 16.80 -13.98 -1.75
C LYS A 63 15.37 -13.54 -1.47
N ALA A 64 15.05 -13.18 -0.23
CA ALA A 64 13.76 -12.63 0.13
C ALA A 64 13.68 -11.16 -0.31
N ILE A 65 12.47 -10.70 -0.61
CA ILE A 65 12.24 -9.26 -0.83
C ILE A 65 12.54 -8.54 0.49
N ARG A 66 13.52 -7.64 0.45
CA ARG A 66 13.89 -6.79 1.58
C ARG A 66 13.08 -5.50 1.56
N GLU A 67 13.07 -4.84 0.41
CA GLU A 67 12.49 -3.51 0.24
C GLU A 67 11.94 -3.35 -1.18
N ILE A 68 10.84 -2.62 -1.34
CA ILE A 68 10.30 -2.23 -2.64
C ILE A 68 10.16 -0.71 -2.66
N GLU A 69 10.85 -0.07 -3.57
CA GLU A 69 10.82 1.36 -3.77
C GLU A 69 10.03 1.69 -5.04
N ALA A 70 8.92 2.41 -4.91
CA ALA A 70 8.18 2.95 -6.05
C ALA A 70 8.41 4.46 -6.15
N LEU A 71 8.65 4.95 -7.36
CA LEU A 71 8.98 6.34 -7.65
C LEU A 71 8.16 6.84 -8.83
N GLY A 72 7.65 8.07 -8.67
CA GLY A 72 6.91 8.78 -9.70
C GLY A 72 5.44 8.36 -9.74
N ASN A 73 4.54 9.34 -9.67
CA ASN A 73 3.09 9.16 -9.74
C ASN A 73 2.58 7.94 -8.94
N VAL A 74 3.00 7.83 -7.68
CA VAL A 74 2.69 6.64 -6.89
C VAL A 74 1.25 6.68 -6.41
N ILE A 75 0.46 5.70 -6.84
CA ILE A 75 -0.96 5.58 -6.50
C ILE A 75 -1.21 4.18 -5.94
N VAL A 76 -1.43 4.09 -4.64
CA VAL A 76 -1.80 2.86 -3.93
C VAL A 76 -3.30 2.84 -3.72
N ARG A 77 -3.96 1.76 -4.12
CA ARG A 77 -5.40 1.53 -3.94
C ARG A 77 -5.60 0.26 -3.12
N LYS A 78 -6.37 0.33 -2.03
CA LYS A 78 -6.76 -0.83 -1.22
C LYS A 78 -8.17 -0.60 -0.66
N GLU A 79 -9.11 -1.50 -0.94
CA GLU A 79 -10.46 -1.52 -0.31
C GLU A 79 -11.17 -0.15 -0.25
N GLY A 80 -11.12 0.64 -1.34
CA GLY A 80 -11.75 1.98 -1.40
C GLY A 80 -10.90 3.13 -0.84
N ARG A 81 -9.72 2.86 -0.29
CA ARG A 81 -8.70 3.86 0.08
C ARG A 81 -7.74 4.09 -1.07
N ILE A 82 -7.43 5.35 -1.35
CA ILE A 82 -6.45 5.76 -2.37
C ILE A 82 -5.36 6.57 -1.68
N ALA A 83 -4.12 6.09 -1.69
CA ALA A 83 -2.96 6.83 -1.24
C ALA A 83 -2.14 7.31 -2.45
N LEU A 84 -1.87 8.60 -2.51
CA LEU A 84 -1.11 9.29 -3.54
C LEU A 84 0.20 9.76 -2.91
N ALA A 85 1.32 9.59 -3.61
CA ALA A 85 2.62 10.12 -3.19
C ALA A 85 3.58 10.22 -4.38
N SER A 86 4.66 10.98 -4.21
CA SER A 86 5.75 11.02 -5.20
C SER A 86 6.65 9.79 -5.10
N ARG A 87 6.79 9.22 -3.90
CA ARG A 87 7.60 8.03 -3.62
C ARG A 87 6.93 7.16 -2.56
N ALA A 88 6.97 5.85 -2.75
CA ALA A 88 6.56 4.87 -1.75
C ALA A 88 7.69 3.87 -1.47
N LEU A 89 7.88 3.50 -0.21
CA LEU A 89 8.91 2.59 0.23
C LEU A 89 8.29 1.52 1.12
N TYR A 90 8.21 0.29 0.61
CA TYR A 90 7.69 -0.86 1.33
C TYR A 90 8.83 -1.64 1.96
N TYR A 91 8.78 -1.80 3.27
CA TYR A 91 9.70 -2.59 4.06
C TYR A 91 9.05 -3.94 4.37
N SER A 92 9.56 -5.00 3.73
CA SER A 92 9.03 -6.36 3.91
C SER A 92 9.23 -6.89 5.33
N LYS A 93 10.39 -6.60 5.94
CA LYS A 93 10.74 -7.04 7.31
C LYS A 93 9.85 -6.43 8.39
N GLU A 94 9.44 -5.18 8.20
CA GLU A 94 8.62 -4.41 9.15
C GLU A 94 7.14 -4.38 8.74
N GLU A 95 6.80 -4.93 7.58
CA GLU A 95 5.47 -4.90 6.98
C GLU A 95 4.85 -3.49 7.02
N LYS A 96 5.62 -2.49 6.58
CA LYS A 96 5.19 -1.08 6.55
C LYS A 96 5.46 -0.44 5.19
N ILE A 97 4.62 0.51 4.80
CA ILE A 97 4.79 1.35 3.60
C ILE A 97 5.01 2.79 4.05
N VAL A 98 6.09 3.42 3.62
CA VAL A 98 6.38 4.83 3.85
C VAL A 98 6.15 5.59 2.55
N LEU A 99 5.19 6.49 2.56
CA LEU A 99 4.83 7.38 1.47
C LEU A 99 5.44 8.76 1.73
N THR A 100 6.08 9.35 0.74
CA THR A 100 6.78 10.64 0.83
C THR A 100 6.58 11.48 -0.43
N GLY A 101 6.66 12.80 -0.27
CA GLY A 101 6.52 13.78 -1.35
C GLY A 101 5.06 13.97 -1.73
N ASP A 102 4.39 14.92 -1.05
CA ASP A 102 2.96 15.19 -1.18
C ASP A 102 2.09 13.95 -0.90
N ALA A 103 2.39 13.24 0.19
CA ALA A 103 1.65 12.04 0.55
C ALA A 103 0.22 12.40 0.99
N ARG A 104 -0.77 11.80 0.35
CA ARG A 104 -2.21 12.02 0.62
C ARG A 104 -2.96 10.71 0.62
N ILE A 105 -3.78 10.47 1.64
CA ILE A 105 -4.74 9.36 1.68
C ILE A 105 -6.14 9.95 1.49
N ILE A 106 -6.90 9.38 0.57
CA ILE A 106 -8.29 9.68 0.30
C ILE A 106 -9.09 8.44 0.68
N GLU A 107 -10.02 8.58 1.61
CA GLU A 107 -10.93 7.53 2.06
C GLU A 107 -12.35 8.10 2.15
N ASN A 108 -13.23 7.71 1.22
CA ASN A 108 -14.54 8.33 1.05
C ASN A 108 -14.41 9.86 0.90
N ASP A 109 -15.02 10.64 1.79
CA ASP A 109 -14.91 12.10 1.84
C ASP A 109 -13.70 12.59 2.65
N ASN A 110 -12.98 11.72 3.35
CA ASN A 110 -11.85 12.13 4.19
C ASN A 110 -10.56 12.22 3.38
N GLN A 111 -9.80 13.31 3.59
CA GLN A 111 -8.48 13.47 3.00
C GLN A 111 -7.42 13.77 4.07
N LEU A 112 -6.47 12.86 4.21
CA LEU A 112 -5.32 12.98 5.10
C LEU A 112 -4.11 13.37 4.25
N GLY A 113 -3.50 14.52 4.51
CA GLY A 113 -2.28 14.95 3.81
C GLY A 113 -1.10 15.07 4.77
N GLY A 114 0.10 14.76 4.31
CA GLY A 114 1.31 15.09 5.04
C GLY A 114 2.59 14.95 4.24
N GLU A 115 3.68 15.43 4.84
CA GLU A 115 5.00 15.34 4.23
C GLU A 115 5.45 13.87 4.13
N ARG A 116 5.16 13.09 5.18
CA ARG A 116 5.44 11.66 5.26
C ARG A 116 4.28 10.90 5.89
N ILE A 117 3.84 9.82 5.25
CA ILE A 117 2.80 8.93 5.77
C ILE A 117 3.38 7.52 5.89
N THR A 118 3.36 6.94 7.07
CA THR A 118 3.78 5.56 7.33
C THR A 118 2.56 4.70 7.61
N LEU A 119 2.32 3.69 6.77
CA LEU A 119 1.26 2.70 6.91
C LEU A 119 1.86 1.40 7.45
N PHE A 120 1.37 0.92 8.59
CA PHE A 120 1.73 -0.39 9.14
C PHE A 120 0.69 -1.42 8.74
N ILE A 121 1.07 -2.37 7.89
CA ILE A 121 0.17 -3.39 7.33
C ILE A 121 -0.25 -4.40 8.40
N ARG A 122 0.65 -4.70 9.34
CA ARG A 122 0.39 -5.65 10.45
C ARG A 122 -0.64 -5.16 11.47
N ASP A 123 -0.60 -3.88 11.80
CA ASP A 123 -1.39 -3.31 12.89
C ASP A 123 -2.60 -2.52 12.38
N ASP A 124 -2.79 -2.41 11.06
CA ASP A 124 -3.75 -1.48 10.43
C ASP A 124 -3.64 -0.04 10.97
N ARG A 125 -2.43 0.37 11.35
CA ARG A 125 -2.13 1.72 11.88
C ARG A 125 -1.49 2.59 10.81
N SER A 126 -1.76 3.89 10.88
CA SER A 126 -1.08 4.89 10.06
C SER A 126 -0.54 6.02 10.92
N ILE A 127 0.66 6.50 10.58
CA ILE A 127 1.32 7.64 11.21
C ILE A 127 1.57 8.67 10.13
N VAL A 128 1.05 9.88 10.32
CA VAL A 128 1.26 11.01 9.44
C VAL A 128 2.17 12.00 10.16
N GLU A 129 3.28 12.36 9.53
CA GLU A 129 4.23 13.35 10.03
C GLU A 129 4.24 14.60 9.15
N GLY A 130 4.35 15.76 9.79
CA GLY A 130 4.34 17.06 9.11
C GLY A 130 3.03 17.33 8.35
N GLY A 131 1.93 16.67 8.73
CA GLY A 131 0.70 16.67 7.95
C GLY A 131 -0.41 17.53 8.53
N ASN A 132 -1.17 18.14 7.61
CA ASN A 132 -2.44 18.76 7.88
C ASN A 132 -3.54 17.75 7.55
N VAL A 133 -4.36 17.40 8.54
CA VAL A 133 -5.51 16.53 8.32
C VAL A 133 -6.72 17.39 8.02
N LEU A 134 -7.34 17.20 6.85
CA LEU A 134 -8.62 17.82 6.50
C LEU A 134 -9.73 16.80 6.75
N PHE A 135 -10.36 16.90 7.92
CA PHE A 135 -11.62 16.21 8.16
C PHE A 135 -12.76 17.05 7.59
N TYR A 136 -13.56 16.47 6.70
CA TYR A 136 -14.87 17.03 6.40
C TYR A 136 -15.79 16.60 7.55
N GLN A 137 -16.13 17.54 8.45
CA GLN A 137 -17.33 17.35 9.27
C GLN A 137 -18.52 17.49 8.34
N ASP A 138 -19.26 16.40 8.18
CA ASP A 138 -20.65 16.45 7.76
C ASP A 138 -21.34 17.49 8.66
N LYS A 139 -21.59 18.69 8.11
CA LYS A 139 -22.55 19.60 8.72
C LYS A 139 -23.88 18.89 8.57
N GLN A 140 -24.23 18.11 9.59
CA GLN A 140 -25.53 17.51 9.76
C GLN A 140 -26.56 18.60 9.47
N ASP A 141 -27.20 18.46 8.31
CA ASP A 141 -28.20 19.38 7.78
C ASP A 141 -29.33 19.41 8.81
N LYS A 142 -29.28 20.38 9.73
CA LYS A 142 -30.41 20.70 10.61
C LYS A 142 -31.51 21.24 9.72
N LYS A 143 -32.26 20.32 9.12
CA LYS A 143 -33.52 20.57 8.43
C LYS A 143 -34.37 21.44 9.37
N PRO A 144 -34.75 22.67 8.98
CA PRO A 144 -35.60 23.48 9.83
C PRO A 144 -36.96 22.80 9.91
N GLU A 145 -37.28 22.20 11.06
CA GLU A 145 -38.63 21.80 11.40
C GLU A 145 -39.47 23.08 11.47
N LYS A 146 -40.18 23.38 10.38
CA LYS A 146 -41.15 24.48 10.31
C LYS A 146 -42.24 24.21 11.34
N ARG A 147 -42.07 24.77 12.54
CA ARG A 147 -43.18 25.08 13.45
C ARG A 147 -43.95 26.28 12.89
N ARG A 148 -45.16 26.03 12.40
CA ARG A 148 -46.34 26.92 12.37
C ARG A 148 -47.48 26.07 11.76
N GLY A 149 -48.51 25.62 12.47
CA GLY A 149 -49.06 26.09 13.73
C GLY A 149 -50.07 27.20 13.48
N ARG A 150 -51.34 26.78 13.40
CA ARG A 150 -52.61 27.53 13.31
C ARG A 150 -52.96 28.24 12.01
#